data_AF-A0A0F9M452-F1
#
_entry.id   AF-A0A0F9M452-F1
#
_cell.length_a   1.000
_cell.length_b   1.000
_cell.length_c   1.000
_cell.angle_alpha   90.00
_cell.angle_beta   90.00
_cell.angle_gamma   90.00
#
_symmetry.space_group_name_H-M   'P 1'
#
loop_
_entity.id
_entity.type
_entity.pdbx_description
1 polymer ?
#
loop_
_entity_poly.entity_id
_entity_poly.type
_entity_poly.pdbx_seq_one_letter_code
_entity_poly.pdbx_strand_id
1 'polypeptide(L)'
;MKINMICNLDGDVELNDLNAYNTVVAYFLREALLKRDVDGCLVMGRGLLEKPPSKADHTIVFSNLAMNYVRSNPAYLQMLRKTTRGSVCLWLDASWAGWERFFDYIFCVAKPYGGRPPQYVHGGYGADPRYLYPEQEEKAVFLDSLMWGKYKGKYDKIYKLYEEVLADLDIKVYSPIPVYNKNRRLPWAEMQAIRRKCHFFLVTQLGGFGLGRIEAATCGTLIVQPKPLYRPWLTVDVEMEIWTTRQDLIKILEAPVDVEAIRAKALEHTWDKAADRMIQVLKG
;
A
#
# COMPACT_ATOMS: atom_id res chain seq x y z
N MET A 1 2.38 25.48 -2.08
CA MET A 1 1.80 24.94 -0.83
C MET A 1 2.84 24.02 -0.20
N LYS A 2 3.02 24.07 1.12
CA LYS A 2 3.96 23.23 1.85
C LYS A 2 3.22 22.24 2.75
N ILE A 3 3.58 20.96 2.67
CA ILE A 3 3.01 19.88 3.47
C ILE A 3 4.13 19.19 4.26
N ASN A 4 4.04 19.19 5.58
CA ASN A 4 4.89 18.32 6.40
C ASN A 4 4.39 16.88 6.32
N MET A 5 5.26 15.95 5.95
CA MET A 5 4.96 14.53 5.79
C MET A 5 5.67 13.73 6.90
N ILE A 6 4.94 13.49 8.00
CA ILE A 6 5.50 12.81 9.19
C ILE A 6 5.59 11.31 8.92
N CYS A 7 6.79 10.83 8.64
CA CYS A 7 7.05 9.46 8.20
C CYS A 7 8.33 8.90 8.86
N ASN A 8 8.83 7.75 8.38
CA ASN A 8 10.05 7.12 8.87
C ASN A 8 11.20 7.26 7.85
N LEU A 9 11.19 8.34 7.05
CA LEU A 9 12.19 8.61 6.03
C LEU A 9 12.87 9.95 6.29
N ASP A 10 14.14 10.03 5.89
CA ASP A 10 14.91 11.25 5.81
C ASP A 10 14.89 11.84 4.38
N GLY A 11 15.44 13.05 4.23
CA GLY A 11 15.39 13.81 2.98
C GLY A 11 16.25 13.25 1.84
N ASP A 12 17.23 12.40 2.16
CA ASP A 12 18.19 11.74 1.26
C ASP A 12 17.83 10.27 0.94
N VAL A 13 16.62 9.84 1.28
CA VAL A 13 16.12 8.48 1.04
C VAL A 13 16.20 8.09 -0.44
N GLU A 14 16.68 6.87 -0.70
CA GLU A 14 16.69 6.23 -2.02
C GLU A 14 15.65 5.09 -2.12
N LEU A 15 15.40 4.60 -3.34
CA LEU A 15 14.44 3.50 -3.57
C LEU A 15 14.79 2.21 -2.83
N ASN A 16 16.09 1.96 -2.61
CA ASN A 16 16.57 0.77 -1.91
C ASN A 16 16.37 0.84 -0.38
N ASP A 17 16.08 2.03 0.15
CA ASP A 17 15.75 2.22 1.58
C ASP A 17 14.28 1.90 1.88
N LEU A 18 13.45 1.81 0.85
CA LEU A 18 12.02 1.56 0.99
C LEU A 18 11.78 0.08 1.32
N ASN A 19 11.25 -0.23 2.50
CA ASN A 19 11.00 -1.62 2.93
C ASN A 19 9.65 -1.82 3.67
N ALA A 20 8.85 -0.76 3.77
CA ALA A 20 7.58 -0.76 4.46
C ALA A 20 6.55 0.12 3.72
N TYR A 21 5.27 -0.20 3.91
CA TYR A 21 4.16 0.53 3.30
C TYR A 21 4.27 2.06 3.49
N ASN A 22 4.51 2.51 4.72
CA ASN A 22 4.56 3.93 5.04
C ASN A 22 5.76 4.66 4.41
N THR A 23 6.87 3.97 4.17
CA THR A 23 8.02 4.55 3.48
C THR A 23 7.74 4.66 1.99
N VAL A 24 7.17 3.62 1.38
CA VAL A 24 6.77 3.62 -0.04
C VAL A 24 5.75 4.74 -0.32
N VAL A 25 4.69 4.84 0.48
CA VAL A 25 3.68 5.89 0.34
C VAL A 25 4.30 7.27 0.47
N ALA A 26 5.08 7.52 1.53
CA ALA A 26 5.68 8.84 1.75
C ALA A 26 6.62 9.25 0.62
N TYR A 27 7.44 8.32 0.11
CA TYR A 27 8.36 8.55 -0.99
C TYR A 27 7.62 8.94 -2.28
N PHE A 28 6.72 8.08 -2.76
CA PHE A 28 6.07 8.30 -4.05
C PHE A 28 5.02 9.41 -4.01
N LEU A 29 4.34 9.61 -2.87
CA LEU A 29 3.42 10.73 -2.72
C LEU A 29 4.19 12.06 -2.71
N ARG A 30 5.38 12.13 -2.09
CA ARG A 30 6.24 13.32 -2.18
C ARG A 30 6.63 13.63 -3.63
N GLU A 31 7.09 12.64 -4.38
CA GLU A 31 7.42 12.79 -5.80
C GLU A 31 6.22 13.32 -6.60
N ALA A 32 5.03 12.76 -6.38
CA ALA A 32 3.80 13.21 -7.03
C ALA A 32 3.40 14.65 -6.63
N LEU A 33 3.62 15.04 -5.38
CA LEU A 33 3.37 16.40 -4.90
C LEU A 33 4.33 17.42 -5.52
N LEU A 34 5.61 17.08 -5.64
CA LEU A 34 6.63 17.95 -6.22
C LEU A 34 6.32 18.29 -7.68
N LYS A 35 5.80 17.32 -8.46
CA LYS A 35 5.32 17.57 -9.84
C LYS A 35 4.18 18.59 -9.94
N ARG A 36 3.55 18.95 -8.81
CA ARG A 36 2.39 19.85 -8.71
C ARG A 36 2.73 21.13 -7.95
N ASP A 37 4.02 21.45 -7.84
CA ASP A 37 4.53 22.61 -7.08
C ASP A 37 4.07 22.61 -5.61
N VAL A 38 3.88 21.42 -5.04
CA VAL A 38 3.62 21.20 -3.62
C VAL A 38 4.88 20.67 -2.96
N ASP A 39 5.41 21.44 -2.01
CA ASP A 39 6.58 21.07 -1.22
C ASP A 39 6.19 20.03 -0.17
N GLY A 40 6.40 18.74 -0.50
CA GLY A 40 6.26 17.61 0.41
C GLY A 40 7.52 17.40 1.24
N CYS A 41 7.58 18.04 2.41
CA CYS A 41 8.72 17.96 3.33
C CYS A 41 8.66 16.70 4.18
N LEU A 42 9.57 15.74 3.96
CA LEU A 42 9.70 14.57 4.84
C LEU A 42 10.18 15.00 6.23
N VAL A 43 9.51 14.52 7.25
CA VAL A 43 9.88 14.76 8.65
C VAL A 43 9.94 13.41 9.36
N MET A 44 11.12 13.06 9.86
CA MET A 44 11.28 11.81 10.60
C MET A 44 10.50 11.86 11.91
N GLY A 45 9.59 10.91 12.10
CA GLY A 45 8.71 10.83 13.27
C GLY A 45 9.46 10.77 14.60
N ARG A 46 10.67 10.18 14.64
CA ARG A 46 11.51 10.15 15.86
C ARG A 46 12.13 11.51 16.15
N GLY A 47 12.61 12.23 15.13
CA GLY A 47 13.20 13.57 15.28
C GLY A 47 12.22 14.61 15.84
N LEU A 48 10.92 14.33 15.77
CA LEU A 48 9.87 15.18 16.36
C LEU A 48 9.83 15.18 17.89
N LEU A 49 10.51 14.23 18.55
CA LEU A 49 10.68 14.26 20.00
C LEU A 49 11.73 15.29 20.42
N GLU A 50 12.63 15.67 19.50
CA GLU A 50 13.75 16.57 19.76
C GLU A 50 13.47 17.99 19.27
N LYS A 51 12.74 18.12 18.15
CA LYS A 51 12.44 19.42 17.56
C LYS A 51 11.05 19.44 16.89
N PRO A 52 10.24 20.50 17.10
CA PRO A 52 8.99 20.65 16.36
C PRO A 52 9.25 20.75 14.86
N PRO A 53 8.29 20.31 14.01
CA PRO A 53 8.45 20.46 12.57
C PRO A 53 8.44 21.94 12.19
N SER A 54 9.01 22.25 11.02
CA SER A 54 8.92 23.60 10.46
C SER A 54 7.47 23.99 10.17
N LYS A 55 7.15 25.29 10.13
CA LYS A 55 5.81 25.75 9.75
C LYS A 55 5.44 25.27 8.33
N ALA A 56 4.21 24.79 8.15
CA ALA A 56 3.66 24.31 6.88
C ALA A 56 2.20 24.73 6.69
N ASP A 57 1.68 24.62 5.46
CA ASP A 57 0.26 24.81 5.17
C ASP A 57 -0.56 23.67 5.75
N HIS A 58 -0.13 22.43 5.54
CA HIS A 58 -0.78 21.24 6.08
C HIS A 58 0.27 20.29 6.67
N THR A 59 -0.19 19.39 7.54
CA THR A 59 0.64 18.29 8.06
C THR A 59 -0.10 16.99 7.84
N ILE A 60 0.58 15.97 7.35
CA ILE A 60 0.03 14.62 7.19
C ILE A 60 0.90 13.59 7.91
N VAL A 61 0.25 12.67 8.62
CA VAL A 61 0.92 11.64 9.40
C VAL A 61 0.79 10.27 8.71
N PHE A 62 1.93 9.61 8.47
CA PHE A 62 2.03 8.22 7.99
C PHE A 62 2.66 7.29 9.03
N SER A 63 3.50 7.84 9.92
CA SER A 63 4.29 7.07 10.88
C SER A 63 3.41 6.51 11.99
N ASN A 64 3.41 5.19 12.17
CA ASN A 64 2.76 4.53 13.30
C ASN A 64 3.27 5.05 14.66
N LEU A 65 4.53 5.46 14.75
CA LEU A 65 5.08 6.07 15.96
C LEU A 65 4.35 7.40 16.24
N ALA A 66 4.34 8.31 15.26
CA ALA A 66 3.69 9.61 15.39
C ALA A 66 2.18 9.48 15.64
N MET A 67 1.50 8.52 14.99
CA MET A 67 0.10 8.20 15.27
C MET A 67 -0.14 7.84 16.74
N ASN A 68 0.72 7.00 17.32
CA ASN A 68 0.63 6.62 18.73
C ASN A 68 0.86 7.83 19.64
N TYR A 69 1.82 8.70 19.33
CA TYR A 69 2.07 9.93 20.10
C TYR A 69 0.92 10.93 20.04
N VAL A 70 0.32 11.16 18.87
CA VAL A 70 -0.89 12.00 18.75
C VAL A 70 -1.99 11.50 19.67
N ARG A 71 -2.16 10.17 19.75
CA ARG A 71 -3.19 9.54 20.58
C ARG A 71 -2.88 9.59 22.07
N SER A 72 -1.63 9.41 22.48
CA SER A 72 -1.24 9.29 23.90
C SER A 72 -0.79 10.61 24.53
N ASN A 73 -0.47 11.64 23.75
CA ASN A 73 0.09 12.90 24.23
C ASN A 73 -0.61 14.12 23.61
N PRO A 74 -1.55 14.76 24.33
CA PRO A 74 -2.25 15.95 23.85
C PRO A 74 -1.33 17.13 23.47
N ALA A 75 -0.20 17.30 24.16
CA ALA A 75 0.75 18.36 23.87
C ALA A 75 1.40 18.18 22.48
N TYR A 76 1.59 16.93 22.06
CA TYR A 76 2.12 16.62 20.73
C TYR A 76 1.14 17.04 19.62
N LEU A 77 -0.14 16.74 19.78
CA LEU A 77 -1.17 17.21 18.82
C LEU A 77 -1.27 18.74 18.80
N GLN A 78 -1.20 19.41 19.96
CA GLN A 78 -1.18 20.86 20.03
C GLN A 78 0.04 21.46 19.32
N MET A 79 1.22 20.85 19.45
CA MET A 79 2.42 21.25 18.72
C MET A 79 2.24 21.14 17.21
N LEU A 80 1.68 20.02 16.71
CA LEU A 80 1.39 19.85 15.28
C LEU A 80 0.41 20.93 14.80
N ARG A 81 -0.65 21.22 15.55
CA ARG A 81 -1.61 22.29 15.23
C ARG A 81 -0.97 23.68 15.26
N LYS A 82 -0.05 23.96 16.18
CA LYS A 82 0.69 25.24 16.25
C LYS A 82 1.63 25.46 15.06
N THR A 83 2.13 24.38 14.47
CA THR A 83 3.07 24.41 13.34
C THR A 83 2.40 24.23 11.98
N THR A 84 1.08 24.04 11.96
CA THR A 84 0.29 23.83 10.74
C THR A 84 -0.72 24.95 10.57
N ARG A 85 -0.73 25.63 9.42
CA ARG A 85 -1.67 26.75 9.17
C ARG A 85 -3.10 26.26 8.92
N GLY A 86 -3.24 25.17 8.18
CA GLY A 86 -4.50 24.52 7.83
C GLY A 86 -4.63 23.17 8.55
N SER A 87 -4.97 22.13 7.79
CA SER A 87 -5.35 20.82 8.31
C SER A 87 -4.18 19.96 8.81
N VAL A 88 -4.40 19.29 9.94
CA VAL A 88 -3.60 18.16 10.44
C VAL A 88 -4.31 16.86 10.08
N CYS A 89 -3.69 16.09 9.20
CA CYS A 89 -4.28 14.94 8.53
C CYS A 89 -3.59 13.62 8.88
N LEU A 90 -4.26 12.52 8.59
CA LEU A 90 -3.76 11.16 8.72
C LEU A 90 -3.86 10.43 7.39
N TRP A 91 -2.89 9.56 7.07
CA TRP A 91 -2.96 8.65 5.93
C TRP A 91 -2.95 7.19 6.43
N LEU A 92 -3.98 6.42 6.09
CA LEU A 92 -4.17 5.04 6.55
C LEU A 92 -4.37 4.05 5.42
N ASP A 93 -3.94 2.82 5.67
CA ASP A 93 -4.18 1.67 4.78
C ASP A 93 -5.69 1.28 4.72
N ALA A 94 -6.44 1.56 5.80
CA ALA A 94 -7.86 1.26 5.89
C ALA A 94 -8.59 2.25 6.81
N SER A 95 -9.93 2.26 6.73
CA SER A 95 -10.78 3.08 7.60
C SER A 95 -10.96 2.44 8.98
N TRP A 96 -10.03 2.72 9.89
CA TRP A 96 -10.16 2.34 11.31
C TRP A 96 -10.88 3.45 12.08
N ALA A 97 -11.95 3.12 12.81
CA ALA A 97 -12.66 4.11 13.62
C ALA A 97 -11.81 4.62 14.80
N GLY A 98 -12.10 5.83 15.27
CA GLY A 98 -11.52 6.44 16.47
C GLY A 98 -10.39 7.45 16.22
N TRP A 99 -10.00 7.66 14.95
CA TRP A 99 -9.00 8.66 14.56
C TRP A 99 -9.59 10.05 14.29
N GLU A 100 -10.90 10.12 14.02
CA GLU A 100 -11.69 11.34 13.71
C GLU A 100 -11.50 12.47 14.74
N ARG A 101 -11.32 12.12 16.01
CA ARG A 101 -11.15 13.08 17.10
C ARG A 101 -9.78 13.77 17.12
N PHE A 102 -8.81 13.27 16.36
CA PHE A 102 -7.44 13.78 16.39
C PHE A 102 -7.07 14.55 15.12
N PHE A 103 -7.64 14.17 13.99
CA PHE A 103 -7.27 14.64 12.67
C PHE A 103 -8.45 15.31 11.96
N ASP A 104 -8.15 16.35 11.19
CA ASP A 104 -9.15 17.10 10.45
C ASP A 104 -9.60 16.31 9.20
N TYR A 105 -8.66 15.61 8.54
CA TYR A 105 -8.92 14.64 7.48
C TYR A 105 -8.13 13.34 7.69
N ILE A 106 -8.71 12.24 7.23
CA ILE A 106 -8.16 10.88 7.25
C ILE A 106 -8.24 10.35 5.83
N PHE A 107 -7.13 10.41 5.12
CA PHE A 107 -6.98 9.84 3.80
C PHE A 107 -6.83 8.33 3.93
N CYS A 108 -7.86 7.58 3.55
CA CYS A 108 -7.83 6.14 3.45
C CYS A 108 -7.51 5.72 2.02
N VAL A 109 -6.58 4.79 1.87
CA VAL A 109 -6.31 4.16 0.57
C VAL A 109 -7.41 3.18 0.16
N ALA A 110 -8.03 2.48 1.12
CA ALA A 110 -9.27 1.73 0.89
C ALA A 110 -10.49 2.66 1.00
N LYS A 111 -11.56 2.37 0.24
CA LYS A 111 -12.81 3.12 0.35
C LYS A 111 -13.38 2.97 1.77
N PRO A 112 -13.63 4.08 2.50
CA PRO A 112 -14.12 4.00 3.87
C PRO A 112 -15.51 3.38 3.94
N TYR A 113 -15.72 2.47 4.89
CA TYR A 113 -17.02 1.82 5.10
C TYR A 113 -17.98 2.76 5.84
N GLY A 114 -19.19 2.96 5.29
CA GLY A 114 -20.31 3.53 6.05
C GLY A 114 -20.43 5.05 6.11
N GLY A 115 -20.03 5.78 5.06
CA GLY A 115 -20.54 7.14 4.78
C GLY A 115 -20.39 8.18 5.91
N ARG A 116 -19.44 8.03 6.83
CA ARG A 116 -19.23 9.00 7.92
C ARG A 116 -18.77 10.33 7.31
N PRO A 117 -19.57 11.42 7.41
CA PRO A 117 -19.16 12.73 6.93
C PRO A 117 -18.12 13.34 7.89
N PRO A 118 -17.29 14.32 7.46
CA PRO A 118 -16.57 14.46 6.19
C PRO A 118 -15.07 14.12 6.34
N GLN A 119 -14.62 13.62 7.49
CA GLN A 119 -13.20 13.51 7.77
C GLN A 119 -12.53 12.33 7.05
N TYR A 120 -13.23 11.24 6.74
CA TYR A 120 -12.64 10.11 6.01
C TYR A 120 -12.74 10.34 4.50
N VAL A 121 -11.59 10.52 3.86
CA VAL A 121 -11.47 10.78 2.42
C VAL A 121 -10.83 9.57 1.76
N HIS A 122 -11.35 9.16 0.61
CA HIS A 122 -10.67 8.16 -0.20
C HIS A 122 -9.46 8.80 -0.91
N GLY A 123 -8.26 8.60 -0.34
CA GLY A 123 -6.99 8.96 -0.97
C GLY A 123 -6.60 8.00 -2.10
N GLY A 124 -6.99 6.73 -1.97
CA GLY A 124 -6.63 5.66 -2.90
C GLY A 124 -5.15 5.26 -2.77
N TYR A 125 -4.85 4.07 -3.25
CA TYR A 125 -3.47 3.63 -3.45
C TYR A 125 -2.91 4.20 -4.77
N GLY A 126 -1.58 4.15 -4.92
CA GLY A 126 -0.92 4.51 -6.17
C GLY A 126 0.19 3.52 -6.55
N ALA A 127 0.45 3.42 -7.84
CA ALA A 127 1.65 2.85 -8.42
C ALA A 127 2.38 3.93 -9.24
N ASP A 128 3.69 3.73 -9.43
CA ASP A 128 4.50 4.53 -10.36
C ASP A 128 4.90 3.65 -11.57
N PRO A 129 4.30 3.88 -12.76
CA PRO A 129 4.55 3.07 -13.94
C PRO A 129 5.98 3.11 -14.46
N ARG A 130 6.81 4.07 -14.01
CA ARG A 130 8.24 4.15 -14.35
C ARG A 130 9.02 2.94 -13.84
N TYR A 131 8.59 2.36 -12.72
CA TYR A 131 9.27 1.25 -12.04
C TYR A 131 8.53 -0.08 -12.16
N LEU A 132 7.27 -0.01 -12.57
CA LEU A 132 6.32 -1.11 -12.62
C LEU A 132 5.90 -1.30 -14.07
N TYR A 133 6.52 -2.25 -14.75
CA TYR A 133 6.31 -2.56 -16.16
C TYR A 133 6.42 -4.08 -16.37
N PRO A 134 5.77 -4.62 -17.40
CA PRO A 134 5.79 -6.06 -17.66
C PRO A 134 7.18 -6.52 -18.17
N GLU A 135 7.66 -7.63 -17.62
CA GLU A 135 8.85 -8.40 -18.02
C GLU A 135 8.53 -9.92 -18.01
N GLN A 136 7.26 -10.27 -18.25
CA GLN A 136 6.78 -11.65 -18.18
C GLN A 136 7.23 -12.47 -19.41
N GLU A 137 8.40 -13.11 -19.32
CA GLU A 137 8.93 -14.00 -20.37
C GLU A 137 8.52 -15.47 -20.17
N GLU A 138 8.42 -15.90 -18.91
CA GLU A 138 8.05 -17.26 -18.53
C GLU A 138 6.87 -17.25 -17.55
N LYS A 139 6.03 -18.29 -17.58
CA LYS A 139 4.87 -18.37 -16.69
C LYS A 139 5.34 -18.42 -15.24
N ALA A 140 4.91 -17.43 -14.46
CA ALA A 140 5.42 -17.25 -13.10
C ALA A 140 4.39 -16.68 -12.14
N VAL A 141 4.56 -17.03 -10.87
CA VAL A 141 3.71 -16.64 -9.74
C VAL A 141 4.53 -15.88 -8.70
N PHE A 142 3.97 -14.78 -8.21
CA PHE A 142 4.37 -14.18 -6.95
C PHE A 142 3.47 -14.73 -5.82
N LEU A 143 4.04 -15.52 -4.91
CA LEU A 143 3.34 -15.99 -3.73
C LEU A 143 3.57 -14.98 -2.59
N ASP A 144 2.52 -14.25 -2.23
CA ASP A 144 2.58 -13.30 -1.11
C ASP A 144 2.82 -14.07 0.20
N SER A 145 4.01 -13.96 0.78
CA SER A 145 4.37 -14.69 2.00
C SER A 145 4.05 -13.92 3.29
N LEU A 146 3.39 -12.75 3.19
CA LEU A 146 3.31 -11.81 4.30
C LEU A 146 2.68 -12.42 5.56
N MET A 147 1.68 -13.29 5.46
CA MET A 147 0.91 -13.82 6.60
C MET A 147 1.30 -15.24 7.03
N TRP A 148 2.29 -15.84 6.38
CA TRP A 148 2.73 -17.20 6.64
C TRP A 148 3.23 -17.33 8.08
N GLY A 149 2.74 -18.36 8.78
CA GLY A 149 3.11 -18.66 10.17
C GLY A 149 2.58 -17.69 11.23
N LYS A 150 1.92 -16.57 10.86
CA LYS A 150 1.42 -15.60 11.84
C LYS A 150 0.12 -16.02 12.51
N TYR A 151 -0.79 -16.67 11.78
CA TYR A 151 -2.10 -17.05 12.28
C TYR A 151 -2.26 -18.55 12.21
N LYS A 152 -1.64 -19.27 13.17
CA LYS A 152 -1.75 -20.72 13.30
C LYS A 152 -3.21 -21.17 13.10
N GLY A 153 -3.48 -21.91 12.03
CA GLY A 153 -4.75 -22.63 11.82
C GLY A 153 -5.58 -22.20 10.61
N LYS A 154 -6.03 -20.93 10.51
CA LYS A 154 -7.06 -20.57 9.50
C LYS A 154 -6.49 -20.30 8.11
N TYR A 155 -5.35 -19.63 8.01
CA TYR A 155 -4.76 -19.23 6.73
C TYR A 155 -3.69 -20.19 6.23
N ASP A 156 -3.09 -20.99 7.12
CA ASP A 156 -2.11 -22.02 6.76
C ASP A 156 -2.66 -23.02 5.72
N LYS A 157 -3.97 -23.32 5.78
CA LYS A 157 -4.64 -24.18 4.78
C LYS A 157 -4.63 -23.58 3.37
N ILE A 158 -4.73 -22.25 3.24
CA ILE A 158 -4.70 -21.57 1.94
C ILE A 158 -3.30 -21.67 1.35
N TYR A 159 -2.28 -21.41 2.18
CA TYR A 159 -0.89 -21.56 1.76
C TYR A 159 -0.55 -22.99 1.38
N LYS A 160 -0.95 -23.99 2.20
CA LYS A 160 -0.72 -25.40 1.86
C LYS A 160 -1.35 -25.77 0.52
N LEU A 161 -2.57 -25.28 0.26
CA LEU A 161 -3.23 -25.51 -1.03
C LEU A 161 -2.47 -24.84 -2.19
N TYR A 162 -1.91 -23.64 -2.00
CA TYR A 162 -1.03 -23.04 -2.99
C TYR A 162 0.22 -23.89 -3.24
N GLU A 163 0.89 -24.36 -2.18
CA GLU A 163 2.08 -25.22 -2.32
C GLU A 163 1.76 -26.52 -3.07
N GLU A 164 0.66 -27.19 -2.72
CA GLU A 164 0.20 -28.42 -3.39
C GLU A 164 -0.11 -28.17 -4.87
N VAL A 165 -0.86 -27.12 -5.19
CA VAL A 165 -1.22 -26.82 -6.60
C VAL A 165 -0.01 -26.39 -7.41
N LEU A 166 0.85 -25.52 -6.86
CA LEU A 166 2.01 -25.01 -7.58
C LEU A 166 3.04 -26.12 -7.86
N ALA A 167 3.14 -27.13 -7.00
CA ALA A 167 3.99 -28.30 -7.24
C ALA A 167 3.51 -29.17 -8.42
N ASP A 168 2.22 -29.13 -8.74
CA ASP A 168 1.62 -29.90 -9.83
C ASP A 168 1.65 -29.16 -11.18
N LEU A 169 2.10 -27.90 -11.21
CA LEU A 169 2.08 -27.05 -12.39
C LEU A 169 3.49 -26.71 -12.85
N ASP A 170 3.68 -26.65 -14.17
CA ASP A 170 4.91 -26.12 -14.77
C ASP A 170 4.89 -24.59 -14.74
N ILE A 171 5.10 -24.03 -13.55
CA ILE A 171 5.07 -22.59 -13.28
C ILE A 171 6.18 -22.18 -12.31
N LYS A 172 6.90 -21.11 -12.65
CA LYS A 172 7.95 -20.60 -11.77
C LYS A 172 7.36 -19.90 -10.56
N VAL A 173 7.82 -20.27 -9.36
CA VAL A 173 7.32 -19.71 -8.11
C VAL A 173 8.35 -18.77 -7.49
N TYR A 174 7.96 -17.51 -7.31
CA TYR A 174 8.68 -16.54 -6.50
C TYR A 174 7.96 -16.36 -5.16
N SER A 175 8.57 -16.87 -4.10
CA SER A 175 8.08 -16.70 -2.72
C SER A 175 9.15 -15.97 -1.91
N PRO A 176 9.22 -14.63 -1.96
CA PRO A 176 10.16 -13.89 -1.15
C PRO A 176 9.89 -14.20 0.33
N ILE A 177 10.94 -14.49 1.08
CA ILE A 177 10.97 -15.08 2.44
C ILE A 177 9.80 -14.63 3.35
N PRO A 178 9.19 -15.54 4.14
CA PRO A 178 8.13 -15.19 5.08
C PRO A 178 8.55 -14.13 6.09
N VAL A 179 7.84 -13.01 6.09
CA VAL A 179 8.18 -11.76 6.80
C VAL A 179 8.23 -11.91 8.33
N TYR A 180 7.58 -12.94 8.89
CA TYR A 180 7.54 -13.15 10.35
C TYR A 180 8.70 -13.98 10.91
N ASN A 181 9.61 -14.49 10.08
CA ASN A 181 10.76 -15.29 10.51
C ASN A 181 11.99 -14.45 10.94
N LYS A 182 11.81 -13.25 11.52
CA LYS A 182 12.89 -12.31 11.94
C LYS A 182 13.87 -11.88 10.82
N ASN A 183 13.62 -12.27 9.57
CA ASN A 183 14.47 -11.93 8.43
C ASN A 183 14.16 -10.50 7.92
N ARG A 184 15.18 -9.82 7.39
CA ARG A 184 15.03 -8.50 6.77
C ARG A 184 14.06 -8.59 5.59
N ARG A 185 13.10 -7.68 5.50
CA ARG A 185 12.23 -7.53 4.32
C ARG A 185 13.09 -7.19 3.11
N LEU A 186 12.77 -7.78 1.96
CA LEU A 186 13.37 -7.34 0.70
C LEU A 186 13.09 -5.85 0.51
N PRO A 187 14.10 -5.07 0.07
CA PRO A 187 13.88 -3.72 -0.45
C PRO A 187 12.78 -3.70 -1.51
N TRP A 188 12.06 -2.58 -1.58
CA TRP A 188 10.94 -2.39 -2.49
C TRP A 188 11.38 -2.61 -3.93
N ALA A 189 12.53 -2.06 -4.34
CA ALA A 189 13.05 -2.19 -5.70
C ALA A 189 13.28 -3.66 -6.10
N GLU A 190 13.86 -4.46 -5.21
CA GLU A 190 14.05 -5.90 -5.40
C GLU A 190 12.71 -6.64 -5.49
N MET A 191 11.74 -6.28 -4.64
CA MET A 191 10.41 -6.86 -4.68
C MET A 191 9.69 -6.56 -6.01
N GLN A 192 9.83 -5.35 -6.55
CA GLN A 192 9.25 -5.02 -7.85
C GLN A 192 9.96 -5.76 -8.99
N ALA A 193 11.29 -5.91 -8.95
CA ALA A 193 12.04 -6.67 -9.96
C ALA A 193 11.55 -8.13 -10.09
N ILE A 194 11.06 -8.72 -8.99
CA ILE A 194 10.40 -10.03 -9.02
C ILE A 194 9.01 -9.91 -9.65
N ARG A 195 8.18 -8.97 -9.17
CA ARG A 195 6.79 -8.83 -9.63
C ARG A 195 6.66 -8.54 -11.12
N ARG A 196 7.59 -7.78 -11.71
CA ARG A 196 7.63 -7.52 -13.16
C ARG A 196 7.66 -8.80 -14.00
N LYS A 197 8.15 -9.90 -13.44
CA LYS A 197 8.27 -11.21 -14.11
C LYS A 197 7.06 -12.11 -13.89
N CYS A 198 6.13 -11.75 -12.99
CA CYS A 198 5.04 -12.63 -12.58
C CYS A 198 3.77 -12.37 -13.39
N HIS A 199 3.13 -13.46 -13.83
CA HIS A 199 1.82 -13.47 -14.46
C HIS A 199 0.69 -13.47 -13.43
N PHE A 200 0.93 -14.09 -12.26
CA PHE A 200 -0.05 -14.19 -11.19
C PHE A 200 0.49 -13.68 -9.87
N PHE A 201 -0.37 -13.04 -9.08
CA PHE A 201 -0.11 -12.64 -7.69
C PHE A 201 -1.08 -13.40 -6.78
N LEU A 202 -0.57 -14.38 -6.04
CA LEU A 202 -1.38 -15.18 -5.14
C LEU A 202 -1.54 -14.48 -3.80
N VAL A 203 -2.77 -14.05 -3.50
CA VAL A 203 -3.07 -13.34 -2.26
C VAL A 203 -3.19 -14.32 -1.10
N THR A 204 -2.57 -13.96 0.01
CA THR A 204 -2.55 -14.77 1.24
C THR A 204 -2.97 -14.02 2.50
N GLN A 205 -3.32 -12.74 2.36
CA GLN A 205 -3.71 -11.88 3.47
C GLN A 205 -5.16 -11.43 3.41
N LEU A 206 -5.74 -11.23 4.60
CA LEU A 206 -7.04 -10.58 4.75
C LEU A 206 -6.99 -9.17 4.16
N GLY A 207 -8.06 -8.80 3.44
CA GLY A 207 -8.20 -7.53 2.72
C GLY A 207 -7.68 -6.32 3.51
N GLY A 208 -6.97 -5.44 2.82
CA GLY A 208 -6.23 -4.32 3.41
C GLY A 208 -4.84 -4.10 2.81
N PHE A 209 -4.39 -4.90 1.83
CA PHE A 209 -3.11 -4.71 1.16
C PHE A 209 -3.31 -4.40 -0.31
N GLY A 210 -3.90 -3.24 -0.59
CA GLY A 210 -4.11 -2.80 -1.96
C GLY A 210 -2.84 -2.33 -2.65
N LEU A 211 -1.81 -1.90 -1.91
CA LEU A 211 -0.60 -1.37 -2.53
C LEU A 211 0.12 -2.44 -3.36
N GLY A 212 0.48 -3.58 -2.75
CA GLY A 212 1.17 -4.64 -3.48
C GLY A 212 0.34 -5.23 -4.63
N ARG A 213 -0.99 -5.19 -4.53
CA ARG A 213 -1.90 -5.62 -5.60
C ARG A 213 -1.89 -4.64 -6.78
N ILE A 214 -1.98 -3.35 -6.52
CA ILE A 214 -1.87 -2.35 -7.60
C ILE A 214 -0.48 -2.38 -8.22
N GLU A 215 0.57 -2.52 -7.41
CA GLU A 215 1.93 -2.59 -7.93
C GLU A 215 2.09 -3.81 -8.86
N ALA A 216 1.61 -4.99 -8.44
CA ALA A 216 1.60 -6.18 -9.28
C ALA A 216 0.71 -6.03 -10.53
N ALA A 217 -0.52 -5.53 -10.37
CA ALA A 217 -1.43 -5.31 -11.49
C ALA A 217 -0.89 -4.25 -12.48
N THR A 218 -0.13 -3.27 -11.99
CA THR A 218 0.57 -2.31 -12.86
C THR A 218 1.62 -3.01 -13.69
N CYS A 219 2.32 -4.01 -13.16
CA CYS A 219 3.18 -4.90 -13.95
C CYS A 219 2.41 -5.82 -14.92
N GLY A 220 1.07 -5.78 -14.95
CA GLY A 220 0.22 -6.67 -15.76
C GLY A 220 -0.02 -8.04 -15.13
N THR A 221 0.23 -8.18 -13.83
CA THR A 221 0.02 -9.43 -13.08
C THR A 221 -1.44 -9.59 -12.65
N LEU A 222 -2.06 -10.74 -12.95
CA LEU A 222 -3.41 -11.08 -12.50
C LEU A 222 -3.44 -11.32 -10.99
N ILE A 223 -4.35 -10.66 -10.28
CA ILE A 223 -4.53 -10.88 -8.84
C ILE A 223 -5.41 -12.11 -8.62
N VAL A 224 -4.89 -13.11 -7.92
CA VAL A 224 -5.60 -14.38 -7.64
C VAL A 224 -5.94 -14.44 -6.15
N GLN A 225 -7.23 -14.34 -5.85
CA GLN A 225 -7.73 -14.09 -4.50
C GLN A 225 -8.58 -15.26 -3.98
N PRO A 226 -8.24 -15.88 -2.84
CA PRO A 226 -9.09 -16.90 -2.24
C PRO A 226 -10.37 -16.27 -1.71
N LYS A 227 -11.52 -16.91 -1.97
CA LYS A 227 -12.83 -16.47 -1.48
C LYS A 227 -12.87 -16.18 0.02
N PRO A 228 -12.27 -16.99 0.92
CA PRO A 228 -12.22 -16.70 2.36
C PRO A 228 -11.60 -15.34 2.73
N LEU A 229 -10.66 -14.84 1.92
CA LEU A 229 -9.93 -13.59 2.15
C LEU A 229 -10.51 -12.39 1.37
N TYR A 230 -11.43 -12.63 0.44
CA TYR A 230 -12.02 -11.58 -0.39
C TYR A 230 -12.97 -10.68 0.41
N ARG A 231 -12.74 -9.36 0.34
CA ARG A 231 -13.55 -8.32 0.99
C ARG A 231 -13.72 -7.17 -0.02
N PRO A 232 -14.85 -7.08 -0.75
CA PRO A 232 -15.01 -6.11 -1.84
C PRO A 232 -14.66 -4.67 -1.45
N TRP A 233 -15.07 -4.24 -0.27
CA TRP A 233 -14.83 -2.86 0.23
C TRP A 233 -13.38 -2.56 0.60
N LEU A 234 -12.53 -3.58 0.78
CA LEU A 234 -11.08 -3.44 1.03
C LEU A 234 -10.26 -3.79 -0.21
N THR A 235 -10.93 -4.07 -1.33
CA THR A 235 -10.29 -4.52 -2.54
C THR A 235 -10.23 -3.34 -3.50
N VAL A 236 -9.03 -3.07 -4.01
CA VAL A 236 -8.85 -2.08 -5.06
C VAL A 236 -9.50 -2.59 -6.34
N ASP A 237 -10.09 -1.68 -7.10
CA ASP A 237 -10.61 -1.93 -8.44
C ASP A 237 -9.49 -2.21 -9.46
N VAL A 238 -8.95 -3.43 -9.42
CA VAL A 238 -7.98 -4.00 -10.37
C VAL A 238 -8.53 -5.30 -10.93
N GLU A 239 -7.90 -5.82 -11.98
CA GLU A 239 -8.29 -7.12 -12.53
C GLU A 239 -7.94 -8.26 -11.56
N MET A 240 -8.88 -9.17 -11.32
CA MET A 240 -8.71 -10.25 -10.37
C MET A 240 -9.63 -11.44 -10.63
N GLU A 241 -9.15 -12.60 -10.21
CA GLU A 241 -9.92 -13.85 -10.19
C GLU A 241 -10.08 -14.35 -8.76
N ILE A 242 -11.28 -14.85 -8.45
CA ILE A 242 -11.62 -15.36 -7.12
C ILE A 242 -11.84 -16.86 -7.19
N TRP A 243 -11.04 -17.62 -6.44
CA TRP A 243 -11.15 -19.07 -6.38
C TRP A 243 -11.76 -19.57 -5.07
N THR A 244 -12.49 -20.68 -5.13
CA THR A 244 -13.10 -21.34 -3.97
C THR A 244 -12.57 -22.76 -3.79
N THR A 245 -12.28 -23.44 -4.90
CA THR A 245 -11.81 -24.84 -4.93
C THR A 245 -10.38 -24.95 -5.48
N ARG A 246 -9.76 -26.12 -5.30
CA ARG A 246 -8.47 -26.46 -5.92
C ARG A 246 -8.54 -26.38 -7.45
N GLN A 247 -9.64 -26.86 -8.04
CA GLN A 247 -9.85 -26.90 -9.48
C GLN A 247 -10.01 -25.48 -10.06
N ASP A 248 -10.68 -24.58 -9.33
CA ASP A 248 -10.78 -23.16 -9.73
C ASP A 248 -9.38 -22.55 -9.84
N LEU A 249 -8.54 -22.78 -8.82
CA LEU A 249 -7.18 -22.26 -8.77
C LEU A 249 -6.32 -22.79 -9.92
N ILE A 250 -6.37 -24.10 -10.19
CA ILE A 250 -5.65 -24.72 -11.32
C ILE A 250 -6.10 -24.07 -12.64
N LYS A 251 -7.42 -23.98 -12.86
CA LYS A 251 -7.97 -23.39 -14.09
C LYS A 251 -7.50 -21.95 -14.30
N ILE A 252 -7.48 -21.13 -13.24
CA ILE A 252 -6.97 -19.76 -13.29
C ILE A 252 -5.49 -19.74 -13.64
N LEU A 253 -4.68 -20.59 -12.99
CA LEU A 253 -3.23 -20.64 -13.21
C LEU A 253 -2.83 -21.26 -14.54
N GLU A 254 -3.69 -22.04 -15.19
CA GLU A 254 -3.48 -22.58 -16.54
C GLU A 254 -3.91 -21.60 -17.64
N ALA A 255 -4.90 -20.75 -17.37
CA ALA A 255 -5.40 -19.78 -18.35
C ALA A 255 -4.32 -18.79 -18.84
N PRO A 256 -4.44 -18.31 -20.09
CA PRO A 256 -3.64 -17.18 -20.56
C PRO A 256 -4.01 -15.90 -19.78
N VAL A 257 -3.02 -15.03 -19.59
CA VAL A 257 -3.18 -13.76 -18.86
C VAL A 257 -3.07 -12.61 -19.84
N ASP A 258 -4.09 -11.73 -19.86
CA ASP A 258 -4.07 -10.51 -20.67
C ASP A 258 -3.32 -9.39 -19.93
N VAL A 259 -2.00 -9.41 -20.06
CA VAL A 259 -1.06 -8.48 -19.39
C VAL A 259 -1.40 -7.02 -19.72
N GLU A 260 -1.77 -6.74 -20.97
CA GLU A 260 -2.06 -5.39 -21.43
C GLU A 260 -3.36 -4.85 -20.82
N ALA A 261 -4.43 -5.65 -20.83
CA ALA A 261 -5.71 -5.24 -20.24
C ALA A 261 -5.61 -5.04 -18.72
N ILE A 262 -4.92 -5.96 -18.03
CA ILE A 262 -4.69 -5.86 -16.58
C ILE A 262 -3.94 -4.57 -16.25
N ARG A 263 -2.85 -4.30 -16.97
CA ARG A 263 -2.05 -3.08 -16.79
C ARG A 263 -2.88 -1.83 -17.08
N ALA A 264 -3.62 -1.80 -18.18
CA ALA A 264 -4.44 -0.65 -18.56
C ALA A 264 -5.43 -0.27 -17.45
N LYS A 265 -6.09 -1.26 -16.84
CA LYS A 265 -6.98 -1.04 -15.68
C LYS A 265 -6.21 -0.56 -14.44
N ALA A 266 -5.03 -1.11 -14.16
CA ALA A 266 -4.22 -0.72 -13.00
C ALA A 266 -3.66 0.71 -13.10
N LEU A 267 -3.39 1.21 -14.31
CA LEU A 267 -2.91 2.58 -14.55
C LEU A 267 -3.94 3.67 -14.17
N GLU A 268 -5.16 3.27 -13.81
CA GLU A 268 -6.12 4.17 -13.17
C GLU A 268 -5.77 4.53 -11.72
N HIS A 269 -4.82 3.82 -11.11
CA HIS A 269 -4.41 3.97 -9.71
C HIS A 269 -2.95 4.43 -9.59
N THR A 270 -2.68 5.69 -9.90
CA THR A 270 -1.32 6.28 -9.79
C THR A 270 -1.16 7.16 -8.56
N TRP A 271 0.09 7.32 -8.11
CA TRP A 271 0.42 8.29 -7.06
C TRP A 271 0.10 9.73 -7.47
N ASP A 272 0.18 10.02 -8.76
CA ASP A 272 -0.25 11.30 -9.34
C ASP A 272 -1.74 11.54 -9.06
N LYS A 273 -2.62 10.59 -9.39
CA LYS A 273 -4.07 10.68 -9.10
C LYS A 273 -4.36 10.73 -7.59
N ALA A 274 -3.57 10.05 -6.76
CA ALA A 274 -3.70 10.11 -5.30
C ALA A 274 -3.33 11.50 -4.74
N ALA A 275 -2.25 12.10 -5.25
CA ALA A 275 -1.84 13.45 -4.89
C ALA A 275 -2.89 14.49 -5.30
N ASP A 276 -3.48 14.37 -6.50
CA ASP A 276 -4.54 15.27 -6.97
C ASP A 276 -5.75 15.27 -6.02
N ARG A 277 -6.24 14.08 -5.64
CA ARG A 277 -7.34 13.95 -4.68
C ARG A 277 -7.01 14.59 -3.33
N MET A 278 -5.78 14.38 -2.85
CA MET A 278 -5.33 14.98 -1.59
C MET A 278 -5.29 16.51 -1.67
N ILE A 279 -4.69 17.05 -2.74
CA ILE A 279 -4.55 18.50 -2.94
C ILE A 279 -5.92 19.17 -3.06
N GLN A 280 -6.85 18.55 -3.80
CA GLN A 280 -8.21 19.06 -3.94
C GLN A 280 -8.87 19.23 -2.57
N VAL A 281 -8.81 18.21 -1.71
CA VAL A 281 -9.38 18.28 -0.36
C VAL A 281 -8.69 19.34 0.50
N LEU A 282 -7.37 19.48 0.42
CA LEU A 282 -6.63 20.44 1.23
C LEU A 282 -6.85 21.90 0.81
N LYS A 283 -7.18 22.14 -0.46
CA LYS A 283 -7.49 23.49 -0.98
C LYS A 283 -8.90 23.97 -0.64
N GLY A 284 -9.84 23.06 -0.37
CA GLY A 284 -11.26 23.36 -0.18
C GLY A 284 -12.01 23.37 -1.50
#